data_AF-A0A1M4TPM5-F1
#
_entry.id   AF-A0A1M4TPM5-F1
#
_cell.length_a   1.000
_cell.length_b   1.000
_cell.length_c   1.000
_cell.angle_alpha   90.00
_cell.angle_beta   90.00
_cell.angle_gamma   90.00
#
_symmetry.space_group_name_H-M   'P 1'
#
loop_
_entity.id
_entity.type
_entity.pdbx_description
1 polymer ?
#
loop_
_entity_poly.entity_id
_entity_poly.type
_entity_poly.pdbx_seq_one_letter_code
_entity_poly.pdbx_strand_id
1 'polypeptide(L)'
;MKKARVQSCLIFLFFSLVAFPQSYSLEIRIKNQPESKIVLGTLSGEVFTAVDSVEYSRLFMQNEKGVKVAKFNMPADFHTGMYRLVFGQTTYAKVMGESPQQLDFIFNAKNIVFETDFKAPADSLIVIQSEENRVWFGFLKKEKEYRKKLNLLEDEVDYLQMQYGKAKESGESSSAINGIEAKMAQRANAFNQLQMEKNSFIEQAVEANNTLFASRLIGLYREPFRDGFLSRHERLEYFQRGYFRFFDFSDQSLINSNVITDKIFEYLVTYNNKNFTNEQREIAYIKAVDVIMNSVKKSVNDNTANPVYRFVLNYLITGFERLEMKGVLVHISEKY
;
A
#
# COMPACT_ATOMS: atom_id res chain seq x y z
N MET A 1 -71.51 -32.76 37.25
CA MET A 1 -70.16 -33.32 37.42
C MET A 1 -69.29 -32.90 36.24
N LYS A 2 -68.24 -32.11 36.49
CA LYS A 2 -67.43 -31.41 35.48
C LYS A 2 -66.33 -32.33 34.92
N LYS A 3 -66.15 -32.34 33.59
CA LYS A 3 -65.05 -33.00 32.88
C LYS A 3 -63.74 -32.22 33.11
N ALA A 4 -62.71 -32.89 33.64
CA ALA A 4 -61.37 -32.34 33.76
C ALA A 4 -60.61 -32.52 32.43
N ARG A 5 -60.23 -31.40 31.80
CA ARG A 5 -59.21 -31.35 30.75
C ARG A 5 -57.85 -31.20 31.43
N VAL A 6 -56.95 -32.14 31.23
CA VAL A 6 -55.53 -31.98 31.58
C VAL A 6 -54.82 -31.46 30.34
N GLN A 7 -54.34 -30.21 30.40
CA GLN A 7 -53.53 -29.58 29.38
C GLN A 7 -52.10 -30.14 29.44
N SER A 8 -51.61 -30.69 28.34
CA SER A 8 -50.17 -30.95 28.14
C SER A 8 -49.43 -29.61 28.03
N CYS A 9 -48.58 -29.32 29.00
CA CYS A 9 -47.66 -28.19 28.96
C CYS A 9 -46.43 -28.58 28.13
N LEU A 10 -46.32 -28.05 26.91
CA LEU A 10 -45.13 -28.17 26.07
C LEU A 10 -44.10 -27.16 26.59
N ILE A 11 -43.03 -27.64 27.22
CA ILE A 11 -41.88 -26.82 27.63
C ILE A 11 -41.03 -26.58 26.38
N PHE A 12 -41.11 -25.40 25.79
CA PHE A 12 -40.18 -24.92 24.77
C PHE A 12 -38.86 -24.52 25.46
N LEU A 13 -37.87 -25.40 25.41
CA LEU A 13 -36.48 -25.07 25.75
C LEU A 13 -35.92 -24.15 24.66
N PHE A 14 -35.94 -22.84 24.92
CA PHE A 14 -35.11 -21.88 24.19
C PHE A 14 -33.64 -22.16 24.54
N PHE A 15 -32.97 -22.96 23.72
CA PHE A 15 -31.51 -22.99 23.68
C PHE A 15 -31.06 -21.65 23.08
N SER A 16 -30.78 -20.68 23.94
CA SER A 16 -29.97 -19.53 23.56
C SER A 16 -28.59 -20.05 23.18
N LEU A 17 -28.32 -20.11 21.87
CA LEU A 17 -26.97 -20.24 21.34
C LEU A 17 -26.18 -19.03 21.84
N VAL A 18 -25.48 -19.19 22.96
CA VAL A 18 -24.46 -18.24 23.39
C VAL A 18 -23.32 -18.39 22.40
N ALA A 19 -23.33 -17.56 21.35
CA ALA A 19 -22.19 -17.40 20.47
C ALA A 19 -21.07 -16.79 21.33
N PHE A 20 -20.13 -17.61 21.79
CA PHE A 20 -18.90 -17.09 22.36
C PHE A 20 -18.19 -16.30 21.26
N PRO A 21 -17.79 -15.04 21.50
CA PRO A 21 -17.04 -14.29 20.52
C PRO A 21 -15.76 -15.06 20.21
N GLN A 22 -15.60 -15.45 18.95
CA GLN A 22 -14.40 -16.13 18.49
C GLN A 22 -13.22 -15.17 18.62
N SER A 23 -12.17 -15.54 19.35
CA SER A 23 -10.94 -14.76 19.40
C SER A 23 -9.90 -15.37 18.46
N TYR A 24 -9.13 -14.50 17.83
CA TYR A 24 -7.99 -14.85 17.01
C TYR A 24 -6.70 -14.47 17.74
N SER A 25 -5.57 -14.90 17.20
CA SER A 25 -4.26 -14.63 17.78
C SER A 25 -3.28 -14.15 16.73
N LEU A 26 -2.39 -13.25 17.17
CA LEU A 26 -1.20 -12.87 16.45
C LEU A 26 0.00 -13.28 17.30
N GLU A 27 0.78 -14.25 16.81
CA GLU A 27 2.08 -14.62 17.36
C GLU A 27 3.18 -14.09 16.45
N ILE A 28 4.17 -13.40 17.02
CA ILE A 28 5.37 -13.01 16.29
C ILE A 28 6.64 -13.42 17.03
N ARG A 29 7.54 -14.08 16.31
CA ARG A 29 8.86 -14.51 16.76
C ARG A 29 9.90 -13.57 16.18
N ILE A 30 10.68 -12.92 17.04
CA ILE A 30 11.56 -11.83 16.65
C ILE A 30 12.98 -12.14 17.09
N LYS A 31 13.89 -12.24 16.13
CA LYS A 31 15.33 -12.28 16.36
C LYS A 31 15.84 -10.87 16.65
N ASN A 32 16.81 -10.76 17.55
CA ASN A 32 17.51 -9.51 17.85
C ASN A 32 16.60 -8.36 18.37
N GLN A 33 15.48 -8.68 19.02
CA GLN A 33 14.58 -7.70 19.61
C GLN A 33 15.27 -6.92 20.74
N PRO A 34 15.36 -5.58 20.68
CA PRO A 34 15.90 -4.77 21.77
C PRO A 34 14.95 -4.75 22.97
N GLU A 35 15.44 -4.22 24.09
CA GLU A 35 14.66 -3.98 25.30
C GLU A 35 13.65 -2.83 25.07
N SER A 36 12.58 -3.13 24.36
CA SER A 36 11.52 -2.21 24.00
C SER A 36 10.19 -2.95 23.92
N LYS A 37 9.11 -2.27 24.34
CA LYS A 37 7.75 -2.76 24.17
C LYS A 37 7.41 -2.88 22.70
N ILE A 38 6.56 -3.84 22.37
CA ILE A 38 6.00 -4.02 21.03
C ILE A 38 4.57 -3.51 21.05
N VAL A 39 4.24 -2.56 20.18
CA VAL A 39 2.91 -1.95 20.10
C VAL A 39 2.20 -2.48 18.86
N LEU A 40 0.94 -2.88 19.02
CA LEU A 40 0.03 -3.22 17.95
C LEU A 40 -0.93 -2.04 17.74
N GLY A 41 -1.21 -1.70 16.48
CA GLY A 41 -2.21 -0.69 16.14
C GLY A 41 -2.88 -0.92 14.79
N THR A 42 -4.00 -0.25 14.60
CA THR A 42 -4.73 -0.20 13.32
C THR A 42 -4.14 0.89 12.42
N LEU A 43 -4.31 0.72 11.11
CA LEU A 43 -4.00 1.75 10.12
C LEU A 43 -5.28 2.24 9.43
N SER A 44 -5.39 3.56 9.33
CA SER A 44 -6.36 4.24 8.47
C SER A 44 -5.62 5.30 7.66
N GLY A 45 -5.24 4.95 6.42
CA GLY A 45 -4.23 5.72 5.68
C GLY A 45 -2.88 5.74 6.41
N GLU A 46 -2.35 6.94 6.61
CA GLU A 46 -1.14 7.18 7.39
C GLU A 46 -1.38 7.25 8.91
N VAL A 47 -2.63 7.23 9.36
CA VAL A 47 -2.98 7.34 10.78
C VAL A 47 -2.81 5.98 11.46
N PHE A 48 -1.89 5.93 12.41
CA PHE A 48 -1.68 4.79 13.30
C PHE A 48 -2.39 5.01 14.64
N THR A 49 -3.24 4.06 15.03
CA THR A 49 -3.91 4.08 16.34
C THR A 49 -3.51 2.84 17.14
N ALA A 50 -2.80 3.03 18.25
CA ALA A 50 -2.40 1.93 19.12
C ALA A 50 -3.63 1.28 19.78
N VAL A 51 -3.69 -0.05 19.77
CA VAL A 51 -4.80 -0.84 20.33
C VAL A 51 -4.35 -1.81 21.42
N ASP A 52 -3.08 -2.27 21.37
CA ASP A 52 -2.52 -3.18 22.37
C ASP A 52 -0.98 -3.03 22.43
N SER A 53 -0.35 -3.57 23.48
CA SER A 53 1.10 -3.64 23.60
C SER A 53 1.57 -4.78 24.49
N VAL A 54 2.76 -5.31 24.18
CA VAL A 54 3.46 -6.29 25.00
C VAL A 54 4.76 -5.68 25.50
N GLU A 55 4.89 -5.59 26.83
CA GLU A 55 6.12 -5.16 27.48
C GLU A 55 7.27 -6.14 27.24
N TYR A 56 8.50 -5.64 27.10
CA TYR A 56 9.67 -6.49 26.83
C TYR A 56 9.85 -7.60 27.89
N SER A 57 9.57 -7.29 29.16
CA SER A 57 9.63 -8.24 30.27
C SER A 57 8.64 -9.41 30.15
N ARG A 58 7.58 -9.27 29.33
CA ARG A 58 6.58 -10.31 29.06
C ARG A 58 6.90 -11.13 27.81
N LEU A 59 7.99 -10.80 27.09
CA LEU A 59 8.45 -11.60 25.95
C LEU A 59 9.15 -12.86 26.46
N PHE A 60 8.63 -14.03 26.08
CA PHE A 60 9.25 -15.29 26.45
C PHE A 60 10.30 -15.71 25.41
N MET A 61 11.34 -16.41 25.89
CA MET A 61 12.39 -16.97 25.04
C MET A 61 11.88 -18.24 24.39
N GLN A 62 12.13 -18.41 23.10
CA GLN A 62 11.99 -19.71 22.45
C GLN A 62 13.25 -20.55 22.70
N ASN A 63 13.17 -21.87 22.48
CA ASN A 63 14.30 -22.80 22.67
C ASN A 63 15.57 -22.41 21.88
N GLU A 64 15.46 -21.51 20.90
CA GLU A 64 16.58 -20.89 20.19
C GLU A 64 17.08 -19.62 20.89
N LYS A 65 18.38 -19.55 21.18
CA LYS A 65 19.02 -18.37 21.78
C LYS A 65 18.72 -17.11 20.93
N GLY A 66 18.21 -16.07 21.58
CA GLY A 66 18.02 -14.74 20.96
C GLY A 66 16.68 -14.53 20.24
N VAL A 67 15.77 -15.52 20.24
CA VAL A 67 14.41 -15.37 19.71
C VAL A 67 13.44 -15.00 20.84
N LYS A 68 12.77 -13.86 20.67
CA LYS A 68 11.69 -13.39 21.55
C LYS A 68 10.34 -13.65 20.91
N VAL A 69 9.34 -14.01 21.71
CA VAL A 69 7.98 -14.23 21.22
C VAL A 69 7.02 -13.25 21.87
N ALA A 70 6.24 -12.57 21.04
CA ALA A 70 5.10 -11.74 21.45
C ALA A 70 3.79 -12.37 20.97
N LYS A 71 2.76 -12.29 21.81
CA LYS A 71 1.41 -12.78 21.51
C LYS A 71 0.39 -11.70 21.80
N PHE A 72 -0.48 -11.46 20.83
CA PHE A 72 -1.61 -10.53 20.94
C PHE A 72 -2.91 -11.31 20.79
N ASN A 73 -3.90 -10.93 21.60
CA ASN A 73 -5.28 -11.36 21.39
C ASN A 73 -5.90 -10.45 20.33
N MET A 74 -6.53 -11.05 19.33
CA MET A 74 -7.18 -10.34 18.22
C MET A 74 -8.69 -10.61 18.29
N PRO A 75 -9.48 -9.75 18.95
CA PRO A 75 -10.93 -9.88 19.05
C PRO A 75 -11.65 -10.02 17.69
N ALA A 76 -12.82 -10.67 17.67
CA ALA A 76 -13.60 -10.84 16.43
C ALA A 76 -14.18 -9.54 15.84
N ASP A 77 -14.31 -8.47 16.64
CA ASP A 77 -14.80 -7.16 16.20
C ASP A 77 -13.71 -6.32 15.54
N PHE A 78 -12.45 -6.77 15.54
CA PHE A 78 -11.39 -6.14 14.75
C PHE A 78 -11.72 -6.26 13.26
N HIS A 79 -11.78 -5.11 12.59
CA HIS A 79 -12.09 -5.06 11.17
C HIS A 79 -10.98 -5.68 10.33
N THR A 80 -11.35 -6.19 9.15
CA THR A 80 -10.35 -6.55 8.14
C THR A 80 -9.63 -5.30 7.65
N GLY A 81 -8.31 -5.39 7.50
CA GLY A 81 -7.48 -4.26 7.08
C GLY A 81 -6.01 -4.45 7.42
N MET A 82 -5.23 -3.39 7.21
CA MET A 82 -3.82 -3.33 7.61
C MET A 82 -3.68 -2.90 9.06
N TYR A 83 -2.77 -3.58 9.74
CA TYR A 83 -2.36 -3.34 11.12
C TYR A 83 -0.84 -3.18 11.13
N ARG A 84 -0.32 -2.51 12.15
CA ARG A 84 1.12 -2.25 12.31
C ARG A 84 1.60 -2.77 13.64
N LEU A 85 2.69 -3.52 13.60
CA LEU A 85 3.54 -3.80 14.75
C LEU A 85 4.67 -2.79 14.79
N VAL A 86 4.84 -2.09 15.91
CA VAL A 86 5.98 -1.21 16.18
C VAL A 86 6.88 -1.91 17.20
N PHE A 87 8.05 -2.36 16.77
CA PHE A 87 9.01 -3.12 17.59
C PHE A 87 9.87 -2.23 18.50
N GLY A 88 9.78 -0.91 18.32
CA GLY A 88 10.58 0.07 19.03
C GLY A 88 11.91 0.36 18.33
N GLN A 89 12.89 0.82 19.12
CA GLN A 89 14.18 1.33 18.64
C GLN A 89 15.30 0.79 19.52
N THR A 90 16.49 0.65 18.96
CA THR A 90 17.71 0.50 19.76
C THR A 90 18.02 1.79 20.50
N THR A 91 18.84 1.73 21.55
CA THR A 91 19.32 2.92 22.26
C THR A 91 20.00 3.91 21.31
N TYR A 92 20.81 3.40 20.38
CA TYR A 92 21.47 4.23 19.37
C TYR A 92 20.45 4.93 18.45
N ALA A 93 19.47 4.20 17.91
CA ALA A 93 18.43 4.77 17.05
C ALA A 93 17.61 5.86 17.77
N LYS A 94 17.34 5.69 19.07
CA LYS A 94 16.68 6.72 19.89
C LYS A 94 17.52 8.00 19.99
N VAL A 95 18.83 7.88 20.22
CA VAL A 95 19.75 9.02 20.30
C VAL A 95 19.87 9.74 18.95
N MET A 96 19.88 8.98 17.85
CA MET A 96 19.99 9.52 16.49
C MET A 96 18.67 10.05 15.91
N GLY A 97 17.54 9.89 16.63
CA GLY A 97 16.22 10.29 16.15
C GLY A 97 15.71 9.47 14.96
N GLU A 98 16.21 8.25 14.78
CA GLU A 98 15.76 7.35 13.70
C GLU A 98 14.34 6.84 13.98
N SER A 99 13.55 6.54 12.95
CA SER A 99 12.21 5.96 13.16
C SER A 99 12.26 4.55 13.77
N PRO A 100 11.24 4.13 14.55
CA PRO A 100 11.17 2.77 15.07
C PRO A 100 11.05 1.73 13.96
N GLN A 101 11.54 0.53 14.25
CA GLN A 101 11.33 -0.63 13.37
C GLN A 101 9.88 -1.07 13.45
N GLN A 102 9.29 -1.37 12.30
CA GLN A 102 7.86 -1.68 12.19
C GLN A 102 7.58 -2.73 11.10
N LEU A 103 6.42 -3.37 11.20
CA LEU A 103 5.90 -4.31 10.21
C LEU A 103 4.40 -4.10 10.04
N ASP A 104 3.98 -3.86 8.80
CA ASP A 104 2.57 -3.73 8.44
C ASP A 104 2.06 -5.03 7.85
N PHE A 105 0.92 -5.51 8.32
CA PHE A 105 0.35 -6.81 7.96
C PHE A 105 -1.17 -6.73 7.85
N ILE A 106 -1.77 -7.66 7.12
CA ILE A 106 -3.22 -7.74 6.97
C ILE A 106 -3.80 -8.63 8.07
N PHE A 107 -4.82 -8.15 8.77
CA PHE A 107 -5.68 -8.99 9.59
C PHE A 107 -7.01 -9.21 8.88
N ASN A 108 -7.49 -10.45 8.85
CA ASN A 108 -8.73 -10.87 8.18
C ASN A 108 -9.55 -11.86 9.04
N ALA A 109 -9.57 -11.64 10.37
CA ALA A 109 -10.25 -12.53 11.32
C ALA A 109 -9.74 -13.98 11.23
N LYS A 110 -8.42 -14.16 11.22
CA LYS A 110 -7.75 -15.47 11.26
C LYS A 110 -6.50 -15.40 12.12
N ASN A 111 -6.07 -16.55 12.63
CA ASN A 111 -4.81 -16.66 13.37
C ASN A 111 -3.62 -16.37 12.46
N ILE A 112 -2.63 -15.66 13.02
CA ILE A 112 -1.42 -15.22 12.34
C ILE A 112 -0.20 -15.66 13.15
N VAL A 113 0.78 -16.25 12.47
CA VAL A 113 2.08 -16.60 13.04
C VAL A 113 3.17 -16.12 12.10
N PHE A 114 4.05 -15.26 12.62
CA PHE A 114 5.20 -14.71 11.91
C PHE A 114 6.52 -15.05 12.60
N GLU A 115 7.57 -15.12 11.80
CA GLU A 115 8.95 -15.06 12.27
C GLU A 115 9.69 -13.96 11.51
N THR A 116 10.51 -13.16 12.19
CA THR A 116 11.27 -12.08 11.56
C THR A 116 12.51 -11.69 12.37
N ASP A 117 13.31 -10.77 11.85
CA ASP A 117 14.43 -10.10 12.52
C ASP A 117 14.12 -8.62 12.74
N PHE A 118 14.37 -8.14 13.96
CA PHE A 118 14.18 -6.74 14.34
C PHE A 118 14.88 -5.75 13.40
N LYS A 119 16.05 -6.10 12.87
CA LYS A 119 16.84 -5.21 12.01
C LYS A 119 16.24 -5.02 10.62
N ALA A 120 15.43 -5.96 10.16
CA ALA A 120 14.82 -5.93 8.83
C ALA A 120 13.46 -6.64 8.84
N PRO A 121 12.44 -6.10 9.54
CA PRO A 121 11.24 -6.89 9.86
C PRO A 121 10.43 -7.35 8.64
N ALA A 122 10.40 -6.56 7.57
CA ALA A 122 9.72 -6.94 6.33
C ALA A 122 10.58 -7.84 5.43
N ASP A 123 11.87 -7.52 5.26
CA ASP A 123 12.76 -8.25 4.34
C ASP A 123 13.15 -9.65 4.88
N SER A 124 13.11 -9.85 6.21
CA SER A 124 13.40 -11.15 6.86
C SER A 124 12.15 -11.93 7.28
N LEU A 125 10.96 -11.43 6.94
CA LEU A 125 9.69 -12.03 7.34
C LEU A 125 9.50 -13.43 6.75
N ILE A 126 9.10 -14.36 7.61
CA ILE A 126 8.58 -15.68 7.27
C ILE A 126 7.15 -15.75 7.79
N VAL A 127 6.20 -15.98 6.87
CA VAL A 127 4.79 -16.20 7.21
C VAL A 127 4.56 -17.69 7.49
N ILE A 128 4.53 -18.04 8.77
CA ILE A 128 4.30 -19.43 9.21
C ILE A 128 2.82 -19.79 9.07
N GLN A 129 1.94 -18.88 9.46
CA GLN A 129 0.49 -19.04 9.35
C GLN A 129 -0.17 -17.71 8.97
N SER A 130 -0.77 -17.65 7.78
CA SER A 130 -1.73 -16.64 7.29
C SER A 130 -1.66 -16.65 5.76
N GLU A 131 -2.70 -17.14 5.08
CA GLU A 131 -2.72 -17.09 3.60
C GLU A 131 -2.70 -15.64 3.10
N GLU A 132 -3.50 -14.80 3.74
CA GLU A 132 -3.62 -13.37 3.46
C GLU A 132 -2.26 -12.67 3.37
N ASN A 133 -1.43 -12.86 4.41
CA ASN A 133 -0.11 -12.23 4.47
C ASN A 133 0.91 -12.96 3.60
N ARG A 134 0.80 -14.27 3.41
CA ARG A 134 1.69 -15.00 2.49
C ARG A 134 1.56 -14.46 1.07
N VAL A 135 0.33 -14.27 0.60
CA VAL A 135 0.05 -13.68 -0.71
C VAL A 135 0.56 -12.24 -0.78
N TRP A 136 0.24 -11.42 0.23
CA TRP A 136 0.64 -10.01 0.27
C TRP A 136 2.17 -9.80 0.25
N PHE A 137 2.91 -10.43 1.17
CA PHE A 137 4.36 -10.25 1.23
C PHE A 137 5.08 -10.94 0.07
N GLY A 138 4.54 -12.05 -0.44
CA GLY A 138 5.02 -12.69 -1.66
C GLY A 138 4.93 -11.75 -2.87
N PHE A 139 3.79 -11.06 -3.01
CA PHE A 139 3.59 -10.03 -4.01
C PHE A 139 4.57 -8.86 -3.85
N LEU A 140 4.65 -8.25 -2.65
CA LEU A 140 5.52 -7.09 -2.41
C LEU A 140 6.99 -7.36 -2.73
N LYS A 141 7.48 -8.57 -2.43
CA LYS A 141 8.85 -8.98 -2.78
C LYS A 141 9.06 -8.97 -4.29
N LYS A 142 8.12 -9.52 -5.05
CA LYS A 142 8.18 -9.54 -6.52
C LYS A 142 7.99 -8.16 -7.14
N GLU A 143 7.10 -7.33 -6.59
CA GLU A 143 6.93 -5.95 -7.05
C GLU A 143 8.21 -5.13 -6.86
N LYS A 144 8.91 -5.30 -5.73
CA LYS A 144 10.22 -4.66 -5.48
C LYS A 144 11.26 -5.07 -6.54
N GLU A 145 11.27 -6.34 -6.96
CA GLU A 145 12.14 -6.83 -8.03
C GLU A 145 11.77 -6.21 -9.39
N TYR A 146 10.48 -6.19 -9.75
CA TYR A 146 10.00 -5.59 -11.01
C TYR A 146 10.32 -4.10 -11.07
N ARG A 147 9.99 -3.34 -10.02
CA ARG A 147 10.24 -1.89 -9.96
C ARG A 147 11.72 -1.57 -10.14
N LYS A 148 12.62 -2.32 -9.49
CA LYS A 148 14.08 -2.13 -9.65
C LYS A 148 14.52 -2.32 -11.10
N LYS A 149 14.05 -3.40 -11.75
CA LYS A 149 14.41 -3.71 -13.15
C LYS A 149 13.80 -2.70 -14.12
N LEU A 150 12.55 -2.29 -13.91
CA LEU A 150 11.87 -1.28 -14.72
C LEU A 150 12.58 0.07 -14.66
N ASN A 151 12.94 0.55 -13.47
CA ASN A 151 13.65 1.81 -13.32
C ASN A 151 14.99 1.80 -14.06
N LEU A 152 15.75 0.70 -13.96
CA LEU A 152 17.02 0.57 -14.69
C LEU A 152 16.82 0.59 -16.20
N LEU A 153 15.82 -0.13 -16.73
CA LEU A 153 15.53 -0.12 -18.17
C LEU A 153 15.04 1.24 -18.65
N GLU A 154 14.23 1.93 -17.85
CA GLU A 154 13.75 3.28 -18.15
C GLU A 154 14.90 4.29 -18.22
N ASP A 155 15.83 4.26 -17.25
CA ASP A 155 17.03 5.09 -17.25
C ASP A 155 17.93 4.81 -18.47
N GLU A 156 18.06 3.54 -18.88
CA GLU A 156 18.80 3.16 -20.09
C GLU A 156 18.13 3.67 -21.37
N VAL A 157 16.79 3.60 -21.46
CA VAL A 157 16.02 4.16 -22.58
C VAL A 157 16.25 5.67 -22.67
N ASP A 158 16.12 6.39 -21.56
CA ASP A 158 16.29 7.85 -21.52
C ASP A 158 17.70 8.27 -21.90
N TYR A 159 18.70 7.54 -21.41
CA TYR A 159 20.08 7.77 -21.77
C TYR A 159 20.33 7.58 -23.28
N LEU A 160 19.80 6.50 -23.88
CA LEU A 160 19.96 6.22 -25.30
C LEU A 160 19.22 7.23 -26.18
N GLN A 161 18.02 7.66 -25.79
CA GLN A 161 17.27 8.72 -26.48
C GLN A 161 18.05 10.04 -26.50
N MET A 162 18.64 10.43 -25.37
CA MET A 162 19.50 11.62 -25.29
C MET A 162 20.72 11.49 -26.21
N GLN A 163 21.39 10.34 -26.22
CA GLN A 163 22.56 10.12 -27.08
C GLN A 163 22.19 10.15 -28.56
N TYR A 164 21.04 9.57 -28.93
CA TYR A 164 20.53 9.60 -30.30
C TYR A 164 20.29 11.02 -30.79
N GLY A 165 19.67 11.88 -29.96
CA GLY A 165 19.46 13.30 -30.27
C GLY A 165 20.78 14.03 -30.52
N LYS A 166 21.77 13.84 -29.64
CA LYS A 166 23.11 14.46 -29.77
C LYS A 166 23.86 13.99 -31.01
N ALA A 167 23.81 12.70 -31.34
CA ALA A 167 24.46 12.16 -32.52
C ALA A 167 23.88 12.74 -33.82
N LYS A 168 22.55 12.95 -33.86
CA LYS A 168 21.88 13.63 -34.97
C LYS A 168 22.29 15.10 -35.11
N GLU A 169 22.37 15.83 -33.99
CA GLU A 169 22.73 17.24 -33.99
C GLU A 169 24.20 17.50 -34.35
N SER A 170 25.10 16.60 -33.92
CA SER A 170 26.55 16.72 -34.15
C SER A 170 27.01 16.25 -35.53
N GLY A 171 26.10 15.70 -36.36
CA GLY A 171 26.43 15.21 -37.70
C GLY A 171 27.25 13.92 -37.70
N GLU A 172 27.07 13.05 -36.71
CA GLU A 172 27.72 11.74 -36.68
C GLU A 172 27.41 10.89 -37.92
N SER A 173 28.29 9.92 -38.23
CA SER A 173 28.08 8.99 -39.33
C SER A 173 26.77 8.22 -39.19
N SER A 174 26.08 7.98 -40.32
CA SER A 174 24.85 7.18 -40.36
C SER A 174 25.01 5.81 -39.71
N SER A 175 26.19 5.19 -39.78
CA SER A 175 26.44 3.90 -39.12
C SER A 175 26.41 3.99 -37.59
N ALA A 176 26.89 5.10 -37.02
CA ALA A 176 26.88 5.31 -35.57
C ALA A 176 25.47 5.60 -35.07
N ILE A 177 24.74 6.47 -35.78
CA ILE A 177 23.33 6.81 -35.48
C ILE A 177 22.46 5.55 -35.53
N ASN A 178 22.58 4.74 -36.59
CA ASN A 178 21.83 3.48 -36.71
C ASN A 178 22.15 2.50 -35.58
N GLY A 179 23.41 2.46 -35.12
CA GLY A 179 23.82 1.63 -33.99
C GLY A 179 23.18 2.06 -32.66
N ILE A 180 23.03 3.37 -32.43
CA ILE A 180 22.33 3.90 -31.25
C ILE A 180 20.83 3.61 -31.36
N GLU A 181 20.24 3.82 -32.53
CA GLU A 181 18.82 3.57 -32.79
C GLU A 181 18.43 2.11 -32.52
N ALA A 182 19.24 1.16 -32.99
CA ALA A 182 19.02 -0.26 -32.75
C ALA A 182 19.07 -0.61 -31.25
N LYS A 183 20.03 -0.04 -30.49
CA LYS A 183 20.12 -0.24 -29.03
C LYS A 183 18.93 0.38 -28.31
N MET A 184 18.51 1.58 -28.72
CA MET A 184 17.34 2.27 -28.16
C MET A 184 16.08 1.41 -28.37
N ALA A 185 15.85 0.92 -29.59
CA ALA A 185 14.71 0.06 -29.88
C ALA A 185 14.74 -1.24 -29.06
N GLN A 186 15.91 -1.86 -28.90
CA GLN A 186 16.06 -3.05 -28.07
C GLN A 186 15.69 -2.79 -26.60
N ARG A 187 16.15 -1.66 -26.03
CA ARG A 187 15.85 -1.30 -24.63
C ARG A 187 14.40 -0.88 -24.44
N ALA A 188 13.82 -0.13 -25.38
CA ALA A 188 12.41 0.21 -25.38
C ALA A 188 11.52 -1.04 -25.38
N ASN A 189 11.83 -2.02 -26.24
CA ASN A 189 11.13 -3.30 -26.27
C ASN A 189 11.29 -4.08 -24.96
N ALA A 190 12.48 -4.13 -24.37
CA ALA A 190 12.69 -4.80 -23.08
C ALA A 190 11.91 -4.13 -21.95
N PHE A 191 11.86 -2.80 -21.92
CA PHE A 191 11.07 -2.03 -20.96
C PHE A 191 9.57 -2.31 -21.11
N ASN A 192 9.07 -2.28 -22.35
CA ASN A 192 7.68 -2.58 -22.69
C ASN A 192 7.30 -4.01 -22.29
N GLN A 193 8.15 -4.98 -22.61
CA GLN A 193 7.95 -6.39 -22.26
C GLN A 193 7.87 -6.59 -20.75
N LEU A 194 8.78 -6.00 -19.98
CA LEU A 194 8.79 -6.14 -18.53
C LEU A 194 7.56 -5.50 -17.86
N GLN A 195 7.02 -4.41 -18.42
CA GLN A 195 5.76 -3.83 -17.95
C GLN A 195 4.57 -4.78 -18.18
N MET A 196 4.52 -5.43 -19.34
CA MET A 196 3.48 -6.41 -19.65
C MET A 196 3.57 -7.63 -18.72
N GLU A 197 4.79 -8.13 -18.46
CA GLU A 197 5.03 -9.22 -17.51
C GLU A 197 4.59 -8.85 -16.09
N LYS A 198 4.92 -7.63 -15.62
CA LYS A 198 4.46 -7.12 -14.33
C LYS A 198 2.94 -7.07 -14.26
N ASN A 199 2.28 -6.50 -15.28
CA ASN A 199 0.82 -6.39 -15.29
C ASN A 199 0.14 -7.77 -15.31
N SER A 200 0.66 -8.71 -16.11
CA SER A 200 0.13 -10.08 -16.13
C SER A 200 0.33 -10.80 -14.79
N PHE A 201 1.47 -10.60 -14.14
CA PHE A 201 1.72 -11.10 -12.79
C PHE A 201 0.70 -10.55 -11.77
N ILE A 202 0.40 -9.24 -11.82
CA ILE A 202 -0.62 -8.62 -10.96
C ILE A 202 -2.00 -9.21 -11.26
N GLU A 203 -2.38 -9.34 -12.53
CA GLU A 203 -3.65 -9.93 -12.96
C GLU A 203 -3.84 -11.35 -12.41
N GLN A 204 -2.85 -12.21 -12.62
CA GLN A 204 -2.86 -13.58 -12.13
C GLN A 204 -2.92 -13.64 -10.59
N ALA A 205 -2.17 -12.77 -9.90
CA ALA A 205 -2.19 -12.71 -8.44
C ALA A 205 -3.56 -12.27 -7.89
N VAL A 206 -4.23 -11.34 -8.55
CA VAL A 206 -5.60 -10.91 -8.18
C VAL A 206 -6.60 -12.02 -8.45
N GLU A 207 -6.58 -12.62 -9.64
CA GLU A 207 -7.53 -13.66 -10.05
C GLU A 207 -7.45 -14.90 -9.16
N ALA A 208 -6.23 -15.39 -8.92
CA ALA A 208 -6.00 -16.57 -8.08
C ALA A 208 -6.39 -16.37 -6.60
N ASN A 209 -6.55 -15.11 -6.15
CA ASN A 209 -6.78 -14.76 -4.75
C ASN A 209 -7.98 -13.82 -4.56
N ASN A 210 -8.96 -13.86 -5.46
CA ASN A 210 -10.05 -12.88 -5.55
C ASN A 210 -10.93 -12.75 -4.28
N THR A 211 -10.89 -13.73 -3.37
CA THR A 211 -11.60 -13.69 -2.09
C THR A 211 -10.81 -13.03 -0.95
N LEU A 212 -9.50 -12.85 -1.11
CA LEU A 212 -8.62 -12.25 -0.09
C LEU A 212 -8.73 -10.72 -0.13
N PHE A 213 -8.44 -10.07 0.99
CA PHE A 213 -8.29 -8.62 1.01
C PHE A 213 -7.00 -8.17 0.29
N ALA A 214 -5.96 -9.00 0.33
CA ALA A 214 -4.68 -8.81 -0.31
C ALA A 214 -4.82 -8.62 -1.82
N SER A 215 -5.72 -9.36 -2.50
CA SER A 215 -5.93 -9.20 -3.95
C SER A 215 -6.50 -7.81 -4.28
N ARG A 216 -7.32 -7.24 -3.40
CA ARG A 216 -7.81 -5.86 -3.54
C ARG A 216 -6.66 -4.86 -3.48
N LEU A 217 -5.76 -5.01 -2.51
CA LEU A 217 -4.57 -4.17 -2.39
C LEU A 217 -3.61 -4.35 -3.57
N ILE A 218 -3.39 -5.59 -4.02
CA ILE A 218 -2.52 -5.94 -5.15
C ILE A 218 -3.05 -5.30 -6.45
N GLY A 219 -4.36 -5.28 -6.65
CA GLY A 219 -4.97 -4.64 -7.82
C GLY A 219 -4.60 -3.17 -7.98
N LEU A 220 -4.37 -2.46 -6.88
CA LEU A 220 -3.98 -1.04 -6.86
C LEU A 220 -2.54 -0.79 -7.33
N TYR A 221 -1.74 -1.83 -7.57
CA TYR A 221 -0.40 -1.72 -8.13
C TYR A 221 -0.38 -1.78 -9.66
N ARG A 222 -1.55 -1.91 -10.31
CA ARG A 222 -1.63 -1.75 -11.77
C ARG A 222 -1.36 -0.30 -12.14
N GLU A 223 -0.50 -0.13 -13.14
CA GLU A 223 -0.07 1.18 -13.62
C GLU A 223 -0.39 1.31 -15.11
N PRO A 224 -0.56 2.54 -15.61
CA PRO A 224 -0.60 2.78 -17.04
C PRO A 224 0.68 2.34 -17.72
N PHE A 225 0.54 1.71 -18.88
CA PHE A 225 1.65 1.34 -19.73
C PHE A 225 2.42 2.60 -20.17
N ARG A 226 3.73 2.63 -19.93
CA ARG A 226 4.61 3.73 -20.34
C ARG A 226 5.43 3.25 -21.53
N ASP A 227 5.04 3.64 -22.74
CA ASP A 227 5.71 3.15 -23.94
C ASP A 227 7.17 3.64 -24.00
N GLY A 228 8.12 2.71 -23.99
CA GLY A 228 9.56 2.97 -24.07
C GLY A 228 10.03 3.66 -25.35
N PHE A 229 9.19 3.73 -26.39
CA PHE A 229 9.50 4.51 -27.60
C PHE A 229 9.18 6.00 -27.44
N LEU A 230 8.37 6.38 -26.44
CA LEU A 230 8.08 7.77 -26.12
C LEU A 230 9.21 8.42 -25.33
N SER A 231 9.31 9.75 -25.42
CA SER A 231 10.20 10.51 -24.56
C SER A 231 9.78 10.42 -23.09
N ARG A 232 10.71 10.69 -22.17
CA ARG A 232 10.43 10.77 -20.73
C ARG A 232 9.22 11.65 -20.39
N HIS A 233 9.10 12.79 -21.07
CA HIS A 233 8.00 13.72 -20.81
C HIS A 233 6.66 13.14 -21.26
N GLU A 234 6.58 12.59 -22.47
CA GLU A 234 5.37 11.94 -22.99
C GLU A 234 4.96 10.73 -22.15
N ARG A 235 5.93 9.92 -21.69
CA ARG A 235 5.65 8.80 -20.78
C ARG A 235 5.07 9.28 -19.45
N LEU A 236 5.60 10.38 -18.89
CA LEU A 236 5.08 10.98 -17.67
C LEU A 236 3.64 11.50 -17.85
N GLU A 237 3.37 12.21 -18.95
CA GLU A 237 2.02 12.69 -19.27
C GLU A 237 1.02 11.54 -19.45
N TYR A 238 1.42 10.48 -20.15
CA TYR A 238 0.58 9.29 -20.31
C TYR A 238 0.30 8.62 -18.96
N PHE A 239 1.34 8.46 -18.13
CA PHE A 239 1.24 7.90 -16.79
C PHE A 239 0.28 8.72 -15.92
N GLN A 240 0.43 10.05 -15.88
CA GLN A 240 -0.42 10.93 -15.07
C GLN A 240 -1.89 10.85 -15.48
N ARG A 241 -2.19 10.92 -16.79
CA ARG A 241 -3.58 10.84 -17.28
C ARG A 241 -4.26 9.51 -16.96
N GLY A 242 -3.49 8.42 -16.95
CA GLY A 242 -4.01 7.08 -16.74
C GLY A 242 -3.94 6.58 -15.30
N TYR A 243 -3.27 7.29 -14.38
CA TYR A 243 -2.77 6.72 -13.12
C TYR A 243 -3.85 6.00 -12.31
N PHE A 244 -5.01 6.65 -12.14
CA PHE A 244 -6.14 6.09 -11.37
C PHE A 244 -7.10 5.24 -12.21
N ARG A 245 -6.77 4.89 -13.46
CA ARG A 245 -7.67 4.13 -14.34
C ARG A 245 -8.10 2.77 -13.75
N PHE A 246 -7.24 2.15 -12.97
CA PHE A 246 -7.49 0.84 -12.35
C PHE A 246 -7.84 0.95 -10.85
N PHE A 247 -8.00 2.17 -10.34
CA PHE A 247 -8.37 2.40 -8.95
C PHE A 247 -9.88 2.41 -8.82
N ASP A 248 -10.40 1.48 -8.03
CA ASP A 248 -11.79 1.50 -7.60
C ASP A 248 -11.89 2.17 -6.22
N PHE A 249 -12.23 3.46 -6.20
CA PHE A 249 -12.45 4.19 -4.95
C PHE A 249 -13.82 3.91 -4.31
N SER A 250 -14.63 2.99 -4.86
CA SER A 250 -15.91 2.62 -4.24
C SER A 250 -15.73 1.63 -3.08
N ASP A 251 -14.62 0.89 -3.01
CA ASP A 251 -14.35 -0.06 -1.93
C ASP A 251 -13.92 0.67 -0.65
N GLN A 252 -14.87 0.81 0.26
CA GLN A 252 -14.66 1.44 1.57
C GLN A 252 -13.68 0.68 2.46
N SER A 253 -13.47 -0.62 2.26
CA SER A 253 -12.55 -1.40 3.10
C SER A 253 -11.10 -0.98 2.90
N LEU A 254 -10.76 -0.35 1.77
CA LEU A 254 -9.43 0.15 1.48
C LEU A 254 -8.98 1.29 2.40
N ILE A 255 -9.90 2.02 3.04
CA ILE A 255 -9.58 3.08 4.02
C ILE A 255 -8.90 2.51 5.27
N ASN A 256 -9.08 1.22 5.54
CA ASN A 256 -8.44 0.48 6.63
C ASN A 256 -7.03 0.01 6.22
N SER A 257 -6.38 0.75 5.32
CA SER A 257 -5.01 0.49 4.85
C SER A 257 -4.32 1.81 4.51
N ASN A 258 -3.01 1.78 4.37
CA ASN A 258 -2.21 2.89 3.87
C ASN A 258 -2.16 2.96 2.33
N VAL A 259 -2.68 1.98 1.61
CA VAL A 259 -2.43 1.87 0.17
C VAL A 259 -3.06 3.02 -0.63
N ILE A 260 -4.25 3.52 -0.24
CA ILE A 260 -4.85 4.69 -0.89
C ILE A 260 -3.97 5.92 -0.73
N THR A 261 -3.53 6.21 0.49
CA THR A 261 -2.71 7.40 0.77
C THR A 261 -1.35 7.31 0.10
N ASP A 262 -0.71 6.13 0.13
CA ASP A 262 0.55 5.88 -0.56
C ASP A 262 0.41 6.13 -2.07
N LYS A 263 -0.68 5.67 -2.67
CA LYS A 263 -0.92 5.82 -4.11
C LYS A 263 -1.25 7.24 -4.53
N ILE A 264 -1.98 7.98 -3.69
CA ILE A 264 -2.20 9.42 -3.89
C ILE A 264 -0.87 10.17 -3.76
N PHE A 265 -0.07 9.86 -2.74
CA PHE A 265 1.24 10.48 -2.56
C PHE A 265 2.18 10.21 -3.75
N GLU A 266 2.28 8.95 -4.20
CA GLU A 266 3.03 8.55 -5.39
C GLU A 266 2.59 9.37 -6.62
N TYR A 267 1.29 9.57 -6.81
CA TYR A 267 0.76 10.40 -7.89
C TYR A 267 1.14 11.88 -7.75
N LEU A 268 0.98 12.46 -6.57
CA LEU A 268 1.33 13.85 -6.29
C LEU A 268 2.82 14.11 -6.56
N VAL A 269 3.70 13.16 -6.21
CA VAL A 269 5.14 13.25 -6.47
C VAL A 269 5.46 13.35 -7.96
N THR A 270 4.62 12.83 -8.86
CA THR A 270 4.83 12.97 -10.31
C THR A 270 4.76 14.42 -10.82
N TYR A 271 4.12 15.32 -10.05
CA TYR A 271 4.01 16.74 -10.36
C TYR A 271 5.15 17.57 -9.77
N ASN A 272 6.05 16.96 -8.99
CA ASN A 272 7.20 17.66 -8.43
C ASN A 272 8.20 18.03 -9.51
N ASN A 273 8.59 19.30 -9.51
CA ASN A 273 9.68 19.79 -10.32
C ASN A 273 10.55 20.74 -9.49
N LYS A 274 11.86 20.46 -9.46
CA LYS A 274 12.83 21.23 -8.67
C LYS A 274 12.99 22.68 -9.13
N ASN A 275 12.61 22.97 -10.37
CA ASN A 275 12.73 24.29 -10.98
C ASN A 275 11.46 25.14 -10.79
N PHE A 276 10.41 24.61 -10.15
CA PHE A 276 9.18 25.37 -9.94
C PHE A 276 9.32 26.40 -8.82
N THR A 277 8.82 27.60 -9.09
CA THR A 277 8.45 28.56 -8.04
C THR A 277 7.34 27.99 -7.17
N ASN A 278 7.10 28.61 -6.00
CA ASN A 278 6.00 28.19 -5.12
C ASN A 278 4.64 28.24 -5.84
N GLU A 279 4.37 29.31 -6.60
CA GLU A 279 3.13 29.47 -7.37
C GLU A 279 2.99 28.39 -8.46
N GLN A 280 4.05 28.12 -9.21
CA GLN A 280 4.04 27.05 -10.23
C GLN A 280 3.79 25.68 -9.61
N ARG A 281 4.34 25.45 -8.41
CA ARG A 281 4.13 24.22 -7.65
C ARG A 281 2.68 24.08 -7.20
N GLU A 282 2.07 25.14 -6.66
CA GLU A 282 0.65 25.13 -6.30
C GLU A 282 -0.23 24.87 -7.53
N ILE A 283 0.04 25.50 -8.67
CA ILE A 283 -0.68 25.26 -9.94
C ILE A 283 -0.56 23.78 -10.36
N ALA A 284 0.63 23.18 -10.23
CA ALA A 284 0.83 21.78 -10.55
C ALA A 284 0.03 20.86 -9.61
N TYR A 285 0.02 21.16 -8.31
CA TYR A 285 -0.75 20.39 -7.34
C TYR A 285 -2.26 20.57 -7.47
N ILE A 286 -2.75 21.76 -7.84
CA ILE A 286 -4.16 21.98 -8.17
C ILE A 286 -4.62 21.05 -9.30
N LYS A 287 -3.81 20.92 -10.36
CA LYS A 287 -4.10 19.98 -11.46
C LYS A 287 -4.13 18.53 -10.96
N ALA A 288 -3.18 18.16 -10.09
CA ALA A 288 -3.14 16.81 -9.53
C ALA A 288 -4.36 16.50 -8.65
N VAL A 289 -4.74 17.44 -7.77
CA VAL A 289 -5.93 17.37 -6.91
C VAL A 289 -7.19 17.19 -7.74
N ASP A 290 -7.35 17.96 -8.82
CA ASP A 290 -8.49 17.82 -9.71
C ASP A 290 -8.61 16.40 -10.29
N VAL A 291 -7.50 15.80 -10.74
CA VAL A 291 -7.50 14.43 -11.25
C VAL A 291 -7.85 13.42 -10.16
N ILE A 292 -7.28 13.56 -8.96
CA ILE A 292 -7.56 12.68 -7.82
C ILE A 292 -9.05 12.76 -7.47
N MET A 293 -9.55 13.95 -7.17
CA MET A 293 -10.91 14.14 -6.69
C MET A 293 -11.97 13.82 -7.74
N ASN A 294 -11.71 14.07 -9.03
CA ASN A 294 -12.61 13.65 -10.09
C ASN A 294 -12.65 12.12 -10.25
N SER A 295 -11.52 11.44 -10.07
CA SER A 295 -11.46 9.97 -10.11
C SER A 295 -12.23 9.36 -8.94
N VAL A 296 -12.10 9.95 -7.74
CA VAL A 296 -12.87 9.54 -6.55
C VAL A 296 -14.36 9.79 -6.76
N LYS A 297 -14.76 11.02 -7.13
CA LYS A 297 -16.15 11.41 -7.42
C LYS A 297 -16.82 10.45 -8.39
N LYS A 298 -16.14 10.16 -9.52
CA LYS A 298 -16.62 9.20 -10.51
C LYS A 298 -16.85 7.81 -9.94
N SER A 299 -15.92 7.30 -9.13
CA SER A 299 -16.02 5.96 -8.55
C SER A 299 -17.13 5.83 -7.52
N VAL A 300 -17.44 6.91 -6.79
CA VAL A 300 -18.48 6.92 -5.75
C VAL A 300 -19.82 7.51 -6.25
N ASN A 301 -19.99 7.69 -7.57
CA ASN A 301 -21.17 8.29 -8.18
C ASN A 301 -21.56 9.65 -7.57
N ASP A 302 -20.57 10.54 -7.41
CA ASP A 302 -20.70 11.89 -6.83
C ASP A 302 -21.25 11.94 -5.38
N ASN A 303 -21.33 10.80 -4.69
CA ASN A 303 -21.77 10.74 -3.31
C ASN A 303 -20.69 11.28 -2.35
N THR A 304 -20.75 12.57 -2.01
CA THR A 304 -19.83 13.22 -1.05
C THR A 304 -19.99 12.73 0.39
N ALA A 305 -21.06 11.99 0.71
CA ALA A 305 -21.21 11.30 1.98
C ALA A 305 -20.46 9.95 2.03
N ASN A 306 -19.91 9.48 0.89
CA ASN A 306 -19.14 8.24 0.85
C ASN A 306 -17.88 8.36 1.76
N PRO A 307 -17.60 7.37 2.61
CA PRO A 307 -16.42 7.36 3.48
C PRO A 307 -15.09 7.55 2.75
N VAL A 308 -14.91 6.97 1.56
CA VAL A 308 -13.69 7.10 0.77
C VAL A 308 -13.53 8.53 0.25
N TYR A 309 -14.61 9.18 -0.19
CA TYR A 309 -14.57 10.59 -0.61
C TYR A 309 -14.05 11.48 0.51
N ARG A 310 -14.66 11.37 1.69
CA ARG A 310 -14.28 12.17 2.88
C ARG A 310 -12.85 11.86 3.32
N PHE A 311 -12.47 10.58 3.29
CA PHE A 311 -11.13 10.14 3.65
C PHE A 311 -10.07 10.77 2.72
N VAL A 312 -10.26 10.70 1.40
CA VAL A 312 -9.32 11.28 0.43
C VAL A 312 -9.29 12.81 0.52
N LEU A 313 -10.45 13.46 0.65
CA LEU A 313 -10.53 14.91 0.79
C LEU A 313 -9.77 15.39 2.04
N ASN A 314 -10.01 14.75 3.18
CA ASN A 314 -9.32 15.08 4.43
C ASN A 314 -7.82 14.82 4.33
N TYR A 315 -7.40 13.73 3.69
CA TYR A 315 -5.98 13.44 3.45
C TYR A 315 -5.29 14.56 2.67
N LEU A 316 -5.92 15.03 1.58
CA LEU A 316 -5.38 16.13 0.78
C LEU A 316 -5.32 17.44 1.56
N ILE A 317 -6.39 17.80 2.29
CA ILE A 317 -6.44 19.02 3.12
C ILE A 317 -5.30 18.99 4.14
N THR A 318 -5.22 17.93 4.95
CA THR A 318 -4.19 17.81 5.99
C THR A 318 -2.77 17.79 5.40
N GLY A 319 -2.57 17.14 4.25
CA GLY A 319 -1.29 17.12 3.55
C GLY A 319 -0.86 18.52 3.12
N PHE A 320 -1.75 19.27 2.46
CA PHE A 320 -1.44 20.61 1.96
C PHE A 320 -1.40 21.69 3.05
N GLU A 321 -2.11 21.51 4.17
CA GLU A 321 -1.95 22.33 5.37
C GLU A 321 -0.53 22.21 5.93
N ARG A 322 -0.01 20.99 6.07
CA ARG A 322 1.37 20.75 6.54
C ARG A 322 2.44 21.31 5.61
N LEU A 323 2.13 21.40 4.31
CA LEU A 323 3.01 21.98 3.30
C LEU A 323 2.81 23.49 3.11
N GLU A 324 1.90 24.10 3.87
CA GLU A 324 1.54 25.53 3.81
C GLU A 324 1.10 26.02 2.41
N MET A 325 0.49 25.13 1.61
CA MET A 325 0.09 25.41 0.22
C MET A 325 -1.31 26.05 0.14
N LYS A 326 -1.38 27.33 0.51
CA LYS A 326 -2.65 28.08 0.63
C LYS A 326 -3.47 28.09 -0.66
N GLY A 327 -2.84 28.26 -1.82
CA GLY A 327 -3.58 28.29 -3.09
C GLY A 327 -4.28 26.97 -3.40
N VAL A 328 -3.64 25.84 -3.06
CA VAL A 328 -4.22 24.51 -3.21
C VAL A 328 -5.40 24.31 -2.26
N LEU A 329 -5.26 24.76 -1.00
CA LEU A 329 -6.33 24.67 0.01
C LEU A 329 -7.57 25.50 -0.36
N VAL A 330 -7.38 26.72 -0.88
CA VAL A 330 -8.47 27.55 -1.38
C VAL A 330 -9.20 26.84 -2.52
N HIS A 331 -8.46 26.32 -3.50
CA HIS A 331 -9.05 25.57 -4.61
C HIS A 331 -9.86 24.34 -4.16
N ILE A 332 -9.33 23.58 -3.19
CA ILE A 332 -10.06 22.44 -2.61
C ILE A 332 -11.38 22.93 -2.00
N SER A 333 -11.33 23.96 -1.14
CA SER A 333 -12.51 24.48 -0.43
C SER A 333 -13.59 25.06 -1.35
N GLU A 334 -13.22 25.61 -2.51
CA GLU A 334 -14.17 26.22 -3.44
C GLU A 334 -14.87 25.18 -4.33
N LYS A 335 -14.25 24.02 -4.56
CA LYS A 335 -14.67 23.06 -5.60
C LYS A 335 -15.13 21.70 -5.07
N TYR A 336 -14.67 21.28 -3.89
CA TYR A 336 -14.84 19.92 -3.36
C TYR A 336 -15.33 19.93 -1.92
#